data_AF-A0A8T4DGM5-F1
#
_entry.id   AF-A0A8T4DGM5-F1
#
_cell.length_a   1.000
_cell.length_b   1.000
_cell.length_c   1.000
_cell.angle_alpha   90.00
_cell.angle_beta   90.00
_cell.angle_gamma   90.00
#
_symmetry.space_group_name_H-M   'P 1'
#
loop_
_entity.id
_entity.type
_entity.pdbx_description
1 polymer ?
#
loop_
_entity_poly.entity_id
_entity_poly.type
_entity_poly.pdbx_seq_one_letter_code
_entity_poly.pdbx_strand_id
1 'polypeptide(L)'
;MSESKITFTFPVGYHAFHRKKLIDLQLNRWYAYGYTRLNDIQKAAAEIKKLENHKRAFTNLAEAAEAEQRLMNAAFYYRAAEFFVPPSDPDKEVLYEKFVDLFLHGVRS
;
A
#
# COMPACT_ATOMS: atom_id res chain seq x y z
N MET A 1 30.79 -18.42 -1.23
CA MET A 1 29.78 -17.49 -0.67
C MET A 1 28.42 -18.00 -1.11
N SER A 2 27.58 -18.44 -0.16
CA SER A 2 26.24 -18.96 -0.45
C SER A 2 25.29 -17.78 -0.65
N GLU A 3 24.77 -17.59 -1.86
CA GLU A 3 23.64 -16.69 -2.10
C GLU A 3 22.44 -17.17 -1.29
N SER A 4 22.09 -16.47 -0.21
CA SER A 4 20.83 -16.72 0.46
C SER A 4 19.70 -16.31 -0.49
N LYS A 5 18.98 -17.26 -1.06
CA LYS A 5 17.75 -16.97 -1.80
C LYS A 5 16.78 -16.22 -0.87
N ILE A 6 16.52 -14.96 -1.16
CA ILE A 6 15.44 -14.21 -0.52
C ILE A 6 14.14 -14.97 -0.80
N THR A 7 13.52 -15.52 0.24
CA THR A 7 12.25 -16.23 0.14
C THR A 7 11.12 -15.25 0.40
N PHE A 8 10.63 -14.62 -0.66
CA PHE A 8 9.42 -13.80 -0.60
C PHE A 8 8.19 -14.66 -0.90
N THR A 9 7.17 -14.60 -0.05
CA THR A 9 5.92 -15.34 -0.25
C THR A 9 4.81 -14.38 -0.62
N PHE A 10 4.28 -14.54 -1.82
CA PHE A 10 3.11 -13.78 -2.25
C PHE A 10 1.85 -14.34 -1.59
N PRO A 11 0.95 -13.48 -1.10
CA PRO A 11 -0.35 -13.93 -0.62
C PRO A 11 -1.17 -14.49 -1.79
N VAL A 12 -1.92 -15.55 -1.51
CA VAL A 12 -2.76 -16.26 -2.48
C VAL A 12 -4.21 -16.06 -2.12
N GLY A 13 -5.04 -15.78 -3.13
CA GLY A 13 -6.50 -15.77 -3.00
C GLY A 13 -7.13 -14.38 -3.13
N TYR A 14 -8.44 -14.36 -2.94
CA TYR A 14 -9.27 -13.16 -2.98
C TYR A 14 -10.08 -13.08 -1.68
N HIS A 15 -10.04 -11.93 -1.02
CA HIS A 15 -10.68 -11.69 0.26
C HIS A 15 -11.84 -10.71 0.09
N ALA A 16 -12.95 -10.97 0.78
CA ALA A 16 -14.08 -10.04 0.82
C ALA A 16 -13.79 -8.91 1.83
N PHE A 17 -13.03 -7.90 1.40
CA PHE A 17 -12.69 -6.73 2.22
C PHE A 17 -13.82 -5.71 2.26
N HIS A 18 -14.54 -5.53 1.14
CA HIS A 18 -15.49 -4.42 1.00
C HIS A 18 -16.73 -4.79 0.18
N ARG A 19 -17.89 -4.21 0.53
CA ARG A 19 -19.17 -4.47 -0.16
C ARG A 19 -19.23 -3.91 -1.58
N LYS A 20 -18.59 -2.76 -1.81
CA LYS A 20 -18.45 -2.15 -3.15
C LYS A 20 -17.34 -2.87 -3.93
N LYS A 21 -17.71 -3.55 -5.01
CA LYS A 21 -16.81 -4.38 -5.84
C LYS A 21 -15.54 -3.67 -6.31
N LEU A 22 -15.65 -2.41 -6.73
CA LEU A 22 -14.49 -1.64 -7.19
C LEU A 22 -13.44 -1.45 -6.08
N ILE A 23 -13.89 -1.12 -4.87
CA ILE A 23 -13.00 -0.92 -3.72
C ILE A 23 -12.40 -2.27 -3.31
N ASP A 24 -13.23 -3.31 -3.27
CA ASP A 24 -12.83 -4.68 -2.91
C ASP A 24 -11.74 -5.22 -3.84
N LEU A 25 -11.91 -5.05 -5.16
CA LEU A 25 -10.93 -5.44 -6.16
C LEU A 25 -9.59 -4.74 -5.95
N GLN A 26 -9.62 -3.45 -5.64
CA GLN A 26 -8.41 -2.65 -5.45
C GLN A 26 -7.67 -3.04 -4.17
N LEU A 27 -8.39 -3.28 -3.07
CA LEU A 27 -7.79 -3.77 -1.84
C LEU A 27 -7.12 -5.14 -2.03
N ASN A 28 -7.76 -6.04 -2.77
CA ASN A 28 -7.16 -7.32 -3.15
C ASN A 28 -5.93 -7.17 -4.02
N ARG A 29 -5.92 -6.21 -4.95
CA ARG A 29 -4.74 -5.91 -5.77
C ARG A 29 -3.54 -5.51 -4.92
N TRP A 30 -3.73 -4.60 -3.97
CA TRP A 30 -2.65 -4.17 -3.08
C TRP A 30 -2.16 -5.32 -2.19
N TYR A 31 -3.09 -6.14 -1.69
CA TYR A 31 -2.76 -7.34 -0.95
C TYR A 31 -1.91 -8.31 -1.77
N ALA A 32 -2.31 -8.58 -3.02
CA ALA A 32 -1.62 -9.48 -3.93
C ALA A 32 -0.15 -9.11 -4.22
N TYR A 33 0.24 -7.83 -4.06
CA TYR A 33 1.64 -7.42 -4.19
C TYR A 33 2.53 -7.92 -3.05
N GLY A 34 1.96 -8.44 -1.97
CA GLY A 34 2.67 -9.08 -0.86
C GLY A 34 3.36 -8.15 0.13
N TYR A 35 3.56 -6.88 -0.24
CA TYR A 35 4.10 -5.86 0.64
C TYR A 35 3.04 -5.12 1.45
N THR A 36 1.75 -5.46 1.32
CA THR A 36 0.71 -4.93 2.20
C THR A 36 0.23 -6.03 3.15
N ARG A 37 0.10 -5.70 4.44
CA ARG A 37 -0.32 -6.68 5.46
C ARG A 37 -1.83 -6.85 5.43
N LEU A 38 -2.31 -8.07 5.65
CA LEU A 38 -3.74 -8.38 5.69
C LEU A 38 -4.49 -7.48 6.70
N ASN A 39 -3.93 -7.31 7.90
CA ASN A 39 -4.51 -6.46 8.95
C ASN A 39 -4.60 -4.98 8.51
N ASP A 40 -3.58 -4.47 7.83
CA ASP A 40 -3.56 -3.08 7.36
C ASP A 40 -4.60 -2.86 6.26
N ILE A 41 -4.74 -3.81 5.33
CA ILE A 41 -5.79 -3.78 4.31
C ILE A 41 -7.19 -3.86 4.94
N GLN A 42 -7.38 -4.68 5.97
CA GLN A 42 -8.64 -4.72 6.73
C GLN A 42 -8.95 -3.38 7.42
N LYS A 43 -7.95 -2.70 7.99
CA LYS A 43 -8.10 -1.36 8.56
C LYS A 43 -8.48 -0.34 7.49
N ALA A 44 -7.79 -0.33 6.34
CA ALA A 44 -8.14 0.51 5.20
C ALA A 44 -9.57 0.25 4.72
N ALA A 45 -9.97 -1.02 4.58
CA ALA A 45 -11.31 -1.41 4.18
C ALA A 45 -12.39 -0.86 5.13
N ALA A 46 -12.12 -0.85 6.43
CA ALA A 46 -13.02 -0.30 7.43
C ALA A 46 -13.16 1.22 7.31
N GLU A 47 -12.10 1.95 6.97
CA GLU A 47 -12.12 3.41 6.80
C GLU A 47 -12.73 3.86 5.47
N ILE A 48 -12.48 3.13 4.38
CA ILE A 48 -12.89 3.54 3.02
C ILE A 48 -14.38 3.27 2.81
N LYS A 49 -15.23 4.28 3.02
CA LYS A 49 -16.67 4.22 2.70
C LYS A 49 -16.98 4.64 1.25
N LYS A 50 -16.14 5.51 0.71
CA LYS A 50 -16.19 6.03 -0.67
C LYS A 50 -14.77 6.26 -1.19
N LEU A 51 -14.61 6.40 -2.51
CA LEU A 51 -13.29 6.43 -3.15
C LEU A 51 -12.43 7.60 -2.66
N GLU A 52 -13.04 8.71 -2.28
CA GLU A 52 -12.37 9.90 -1.77
C GLU A 52 -11.66 9.64 -0.43
N ASN A 53 -12.08 8.62 0.33
CA ASN A 53 -11.39 8.21 1.55
C ASN A 53 -10.10 7.43 1.27
N HIS A 54 -9.93 6.91 0.05
CA HIS A 54 -8.82 6.00 -0.29
C HIS A 54 -7.45 6.65 -0.08
N LYS A 55 -7.26 7.89 -0.58
CA LYS A 55 -6.01 8.65 -0.41
C LYS A 55 -5.63 8.70 1.06
N ARG A 56 -6.53 9.24 1.90
CA ARG A 56 -6.29 9.40 3.34
C ARG A 56 -6.03 8.08 4.06
N ALA A 57 -6.85 7.06 3.82
CA ALA A 57 -6.73 5.77 4.51
C ALA A 57 -5.36 5.12 4.26
N PHE A 58 -4.86 5.17 3.02
CA PHE A 58 -3.56 4.62 2.69
C PHE A 58 -2.39 5.52 3.10
N THR A 59 -2.53 6.85 3.07
CA THR A 59 -1.52 7.77 3.61
C THR A 59 -1.31 7.54 5.10
N ASN A 60 -2.39 7.41 5.88
CA ASN A 60 -2.31 7.12 7.32
C ASN A 60 -1.57 5.79 7.61
N LEU A 61 -1.83 4.75 6.81
CA LEU A 61 -1.12 3.48 6.92
C LEU A 61 0.35 3.60 6.54
N ALA A 62 0.67 4.42 5.54
CA ALA A 62 2.03 4.67 5.10
C ALA A 62 2.85 5.36 6.19
N GLU A 63 2.31 6.43 6.78
CA GLU A 63 2.95 7.18 7.88
C GLU A 63 3.17 6.29 9.11
N ALA A 64 2.17 5.48 9.49
CA ALA A 64 2.32 4.52 10.58
C ALA A 64 3.41 3.48 10.28
N ALA A 65 3.48 2.98 9.04
CA ALA A 65 4.50 2.03 8.63
C ALA A 65 5.92 2.64 8.61
N GLU A 66 6.07 3.91 8.23
CA GLU A 66 7.35 4.64 8.31
C GLU A 66 7.81 4.79 9.77
N ALA A 67 6.90 5.20 10.66
CA ALA A 67 7.18 5.32 12.09
C ALA A 67 7.62 3.99 12.71
N GLU A 68 7.10 2.88 12.21
CA GLU A 68 7.47 1.51 12.59
C GLU A 68 8.68 0.93 11.82
N GLN A 69 9.38 1.74 11.00
CA GLN A 69 10.53 1.33 10.18
C GLN A 69 10.23 0.19 9.18
N ARG A 70 8.98 0.08 8.75
CA ARG A 70 8.52 -0.92 7.76
C ARG A 70 8.53 -0.34 6.35
N LEU A 71 9.71 0.05 5.87
CA LEU A 71 9.88 0.89 4.67
C LEU A 71 9.20 0.33 3.43
N MET A 72 9.33 -0.98 3.17
CA MET A 72 8.68 -1.63 2.03
C MET A 72 7.15 -1.62 2.15
N ASN A 73 6.59 -1.79 3.34
CA ASN A 73 5.14 -1.67 3.52
C ASN A 73 4.70 -0.22 3.29
N ALA A 74 5.42 0.74 3.87
CA ALA A 74 5.14 2.17 3.73
C ALA A 74 5.16 2.62 2.26
N ALA A 75 6.17 2.21 1.50
CA ALA A 75 6.28 2.48 0.08
C ALA A 75 5.01 2.02 -0.67
N PHE A 76 4.59 0.77 -0.49
CA PHE A 76 3.41 0.24 -1.18
C PHE A 76 2.09 0.88 -0.69
N TYR A 77 2.03 1.38 0.55
CA TYR A 77 0.91 2.18 1.02
C TYR A 77 0.85 3.56 0.36
N TYR A 78 1.99 4.26 0.17
CA TYR A 78 2.01 5.48 -0.63
C TYR A 78 1.63 5.24 -2.09
N ARG A 79 2.12 4.15 -2.69
CA ARG A 79 1.73 3.76 -4.05
C ARG A 79 0.24 3.50 -4.17
N ALA A 80 -0.37 2.89 -3.15
CA ALA A 80 -1.79 2.67 -3.07
C ALA A 80 -2.55 3.99 -2.90
N ALA A 81 -2.10 4.89 -2.01
CA ALA A 81 -2.71 6.20 -1.79
C ALA A 81 -2.78 7.04 -3.07
N GLU A 82 -1.66 7.10 -3.81
CA GLU A 82 -1.51 7.85 -5.06
C GLU A 82 -2.45 7.37 -6.18
N PHE A 83 -2.83 6.09 -6.19
CA PHE A 83 -3.45 5.44 -7.34
C PHE A 83 -4.73 6.12 -7.86
N PHE A 84 -5.57 6.62 -6.94
CA PHE A 84 -6.83 7.30 -7.28
C PHE A 84 -6.73 8.82 -7.26
N VAL A 85 -5.54 9.37 -7.06
CA VAL A 85 -5.31 10.81 -7.02
C VAL A 85 -5.26 11.35 -8.46
N PRO A 86 -6.08 12.35 -8.83
CA PRO A 86 -6.04 12.94 -10.17
C PRO A 86 -4.69 13.61 -10.47
N PRO A 87 -4.24 13.67 -11.74
CA PRO A 87 -3.01 14.38 -12.12
C PRO A 87 -2.97 15.87 -11.75
N SER A 88 -4.13 16.51 -11.58
CA SER A 88 -4.23 17.91 -11.18
C SER A 88 -4.14 18.14 -9.67
N ASP A 89 -4.20 17.08 -8.85
CA ASP A 89 -4.03 17.18 -7.40
C ASP A 89 -2.52 17.19 -7.08
N PRO A 90 -1.99 18.24 -6.43
CA PRO A 90 -0.56 18.37 -6.15
C PRO A 90 -0.02 17.24 -5.27
N ASP A 91 -0.87 16.56 -4.49
CA ASP A 91 -0.46 15.44 -3.66
C ASP A 91 -0.03 14.23 -4.49
N LYS A 92 -0.42 14.13 -5.77
CA LYS A 92 -0.11 12.96 -6.60
C LYS A 92 1.40 12.76 -6.74
N GLU A 93 2.12 13.82 -7.07
CA GLU A 93 3.57 13.79 -7.24
C GLU A 93 4.26 13.52 -5.91
N VAL A 94 3.84 14.21 -4.84
CA VAL A 94 4.38 14.03 -3.48
C VAL A 94 4.25 12.58 -3.00
N LEU A 95 3.08 11.95 -3.19
CA LEU A 95 2.85 10.56 -2.80
C LEU A 95 3.70 9.59 -3.64
N TYR A 96 3.87 9.87 -4.93
CA TYR A 96 4.71 9.06 -5.81
C TYR A 96 6.19 9.16 -5.45
N GLU A 97 6.70 10.36 -5.18
CA GLU A 97 8.08 10.59 -4.74
C GLU A 97 8.37 9.84 -3.43
N LYS A 98 7.47 9.91 -2.45
CA LYS A 98 7.58 9.13 -1.21
C LYS A 98 7.65 7.62 -1.46
N PHE A 99 6.84 7.11 -2.40
CA PHE A 99 6.94 5.70 -2.80
C PHE A 99 8.32 5.36 -3.35
N VAL A 100 8.84 6.16 -4.30
CA VAL A 100 10.15 5.92 -4.94
C VAL A 100 11.26 5.95 -3.89
N ASP A 101 11.27 6.97 -3.03
CA ASP A 101 12.28 7.15 -2.00
C ASP A 101 12.32 5.96 -1.03
N LEU A 102 11.17 5.60 -0.46
CA LEU A 102 11.09 4.49 0.49
C LEU A 102 11.38 3.13 -0.15
N PHE A 103 10.99 2.94 -1.42
CA PHE A 103 11.29 1.72 -2.15
C PHE A 103 12.80 1.57 -2.37
N LEU A 104 13.48 2.63 -2.82
CA LEU A 104 14.92 2.62 -3.02
C LEU A 104 15.69 2.42 -1.72
N HIS A 105 15.23 3.02 -0.62
CA HIS A 105 15.81 2.79 0.70
C HIS A 105 15.59 1.36 1.19
N GLY A 106 14.37 0.83 1.08
CA GLY A 106 14.03 -0.52 1.55
C GLY A 106 14.66 -1.67 0.75
N VAL A 107 15.08 -1.43 -0.50
CA VAL A 107 15.84 -2.42 -1.30
C VAL A 107 17.34 -2.42 -0.94
N ARG A 108 17.87 -1.32 -0.39
CA ARG A 108 19.29 -1.16 -0.05
C ARG A 108 19.62 -1.55 1.39
N SER A 109 18.61 -1.72 2.24
CA SER A 109 18.71 -2.14 3.65
C SER A 109 18.75 -3.66 3.80
#